data_AF-A0A1M5XYD6-F1
#
_entry.id   AF-A0A1M5XYD6-F1
#
_cell.length_a   1.000
_cell.length_b   1.000
_cell.length_c   1.000
_cell.angle_alpha   90.00
_cell.angle_beta   90.00
_cell.angle_gamma   90.00
#
_symmetry.space_group_name_H-M   'P 1'
#
loop_
_entity.id
_entity.type
_entity.pdbx_description
1 polymer ?
#
loop_
_entity_poly.entity_id
_entity_poly.type
_entity_poly.pdbx_seq_one_letter_code
_entity_poly.pdbx_strand_id
1 'polypeptide(L)'
;MFRRNLVCFGNELKQDFSQADLSATEADRILLQHSSFNGAKFDGCRWTRPVFAHADMARISTKAVEWGTPGDRDSDDRVAADFSHARLTHADLTKAQICGFFYGSDLRNTSLVEADLSFSDFVGPNFSFDMSFGGARMRGAKLRHCRISNASFYSSDCRNTDFFGTQFSDVSVDGCDLSHAHFENAEIELTMFSPDQMQQAELSAAYDVDKLGLVQIGNRSVD
;
A
#
# COMPACT_ATOMS: atom_id res chain seq x y z
N MET A 1 28.37 -14.33 -3.11
CA MET A 1 26.97 -13.91 -3.33
C MET A 1 26.76 -13.77 -4.82
N PHE A 2 26.11 -14.74 -5.45
CA PHE A 2 25.79 -14.65 -6.88
C PHE A 2 24.63 -13.66 -7.05
N ARG A 3 24.94 -12.43 -7.50
CA ARG A 3 23.95 -11.52 -8.05
C ARG A 3 23.49 -12.08 -9.38
N ARG A 4 22.28 -12.64 -9.45
CA ARG A 4 21.62 -12.90 -10.73
C ARG A 4 21.06 -11.56 -11.20
N ASN A 5 21.81 -10.86 -12.04
CA ASN A 5 21.25 -9.74 -12.80
C ASN A 5 20.17 -10.32 -13.70
N LEU A 6 18.90 -10.08 -13.34
CA LEU A 6 17.78 -10.47 -14.17
C LEU A 6 17.72 -9.48 -15.34
N VAL A 7 18.22 -9.88 -16.51
CA VAL A 7 18.13 -9.07 -17.72
C VAL A 7 16.84 -9.47 -18.44
N CYS A 8 15.72 -8.86 -18.09
CA CYS A 8 14.53 -8.95 -18.93
C CYS A 8 14.67 -7.92 -20.06
N PHE A 9 14.86 -8.41 -21.27
CA PHE A 9 14.78 -7.58 -22.47
C PHE A 9 13.31 -7.23 -22.71
N GLY A 10 13.06 -5.92 -22.83
CA GLY A 10 11.76 -5.38 -23.17
C GLY A 10 11.24 -5.97 -24.49
N ASN A 11 10.01 -6.42 -24.44
CA ASN A 11 9.04 -6.21 -25.49
C ASN A 11 7.65 -6.30 -24.84
N GLU A 12 6.68 -5.60 -25.42
CA GLU A 12 5.27 -5.47 -25.01
C GLU A 12 4.48 -6.80 -24.96
N LEU A 13 5.18 -7.94 -24.88
CA LEU A 13 4.61 -9.27 -24.82
C LEU A 13 4.32 -9.60 -23.36
N LYS A 14 3.08 -10.02 -23.09
CA LYS A 14 2.71 -10.66 -21.82
C LYS A 14 3.64 -11.84 -21.58
N GLN A 15 4.51 -11.72 -20.58
CA GLN A 15 5.38 -12.82 -20.16
C GLN A 15 4.68 -13.63 -19.09
N ASP A 16 4.96 -14.94 -19.05
CA ASP A 16 4.45 -15.82 -18.02
C ASP A 16 5.61 -16.27 -17.12
N PHE A 17 5.59 -15.74 -15.90
CA PHE A 17 6.48 -16.09 -14.79
C PHE A 17 5.69 -16.76 -13.66
N SER A 18 4.51 -17.34 -13.95
CA SER A 18 3.73 -18.04 -12.94
C SER A 18 4.58 -19.13 -12.28
N GLN A 19 4.57 -19.16 -10.94
CA GLN A 19 5.37 -20.07 -10.12
C GLN A 19 6.90 -19.94 -10.28
N ALA A 20 7.39 -18.91 -10.98
CA ALA A 20 8.82 -18.68 -11.12
C ALA A 20 9.45 -18.31 -9.77
N ASP A 21 10.72 -18.67 -9.59
CA ASP A 21 11.52 -18.24 -8.45
C ASP A 21 12.49 -17.13 -8.88
N LEU A 22 12.15 -15.91 -8.47
CA LEU A 22 12.86 -14.65 -8.70
C LEU A 22 13.48 -14.12 -7.39
N SER A 23 13.53 -14.96 -6.35
CA SER A 23 14.02 -14.59 -5.02
C SER A 23 15.47 -14.12 -5.07
N ALA A 24 15.81 -13.15 -4.22
CA ALA A 24 17.14 -12.54 -4.12
C ALA A 24 17.72 -11.97 -5.43
N THR A 25 16.88 -11.68 -6.42
CA THR A 25 17.33 -10.99 -7.64
C THR A 25 17.49 -9.50 -7.38
N GLU A 26 18.44 -8.90 -8.10
CA GLU A 26 18.63 -7.45 -8.15
C GLU A 26 18.34 -6.99 -9.56
N ALA A 27 17.59 -5.90 -9.68
CA ALA A 27 17.33 -5.30 -10.97
C ALA A 27 16.97 -3.84 -10.90
N ASP A 28 17.19 -3.14 -12.01
CA ASP A 28 16.78 -1.77 -12.20
C ASP A 28 16.06 -1.64 -13.54
N ARG A 29 14.99 -0.86 -13.57
CA ARG A 29 14.16 -0.56 -14.76
C ARG A 29 13.71 -1.82 -15.50
N ILE A 30 12.95 -2.68 -14.83
CA ILE A 30 12.30 -3.81 -15.49
C ILE A 30 10.86 -3.46 -15.87
N LEU A 31 10.53 -3.64 -17.14
CA LEU A 31 9.20 -3.50 -17.71
C LEU A 31 8.50 -4.86 -17.77
N LEU A 32 7.54 -5.10 -16.87
CA LEU A 32 6.81 -6.36 -16.71
C LEU A 32 5.29 -6.16 -16.75
N GLN A 33 4.85 -5.06 -17.35
CA GLN A 33 3.43 -4.76 -17.48
C GLN A 33 2.69 -5.90 -18.18
N HIS A 34 1.44 -6.13 -17.77
CA HIS A 34 0.55 -7.18 -18.29
C HIS A 34 1.05 -8.63 -18.14
N SER A 35 2.18 -8.87 -17.46
CA SER A 35 2.75 -10.20 -17.28
C SER A 35 2.06 -10.96 -16.15
N SER A 36 2.15 -12.30 -16.18
CA SER A 36 1.67 -13.16 -15.11
C SER A 36 2.82 -13.55 -14.18
N PHE A 37 2.59 -13.41 -12.89
CA PHE A 37 3.45 -13.82 -11.79
C PHE A 37 2.67 -14.70 -10.81
N ASN A 38 1.59 -15.33 -11.25
CA ASN A 38 0.70 -16.05 -10.36
C ASN A 38 1.47 -17.09 -9.53
N GLY A 39 1.50 -16.89 -8.20
CA GLY A 39 2.26 -17.72 -7.25
C GLY A 39 3.79 -17.71 -7.41
N ALA A 40 4.35 -16.72 -8.09
CA ALA A 40 5.80 -16.54 -8.18
C ALA A 40 6.41 -16.11 -6.83
N LYS A 41 7.71 -16.37 -6.66
CA LYS A 41 8.47 -15.98 -5.47
C LYS A 41 9.44 -14.87 -5.80
N PHE A 42 9.44 -13.85 -4.95
CA PHE A 42 10.31 -12.69 -5.01
C PHE A 42 11.00 -12.46 -3.65
N ASP A 43 11.08 -13.46 -2.78
CA ASP A 43 11.55 -13.23 -1.41
C ASP A 43 12.97 -12.63 -1.40
N GLY A 44 13.16 -11.55 -0.64
CA GLY A 44 14.44 -10.81 -0.57
C GLY A 44 14.87 -10.13 -1.88
N CYS A 45 13.97 -9.99 -2.85
CA CYS A 45 14.23 -9.34 -4.12
C CYS A 45 14.40 -7.82 -3.96
N ARG A 46 15.35 -7.22 -4.70
CA ARG A 46 15.62 -5.78 -4.65
C ARG A 46 15.56 -5.15 -6.03
N TRP A 47 14.40 -4.57 -6.36
CA TRP A 47 14.16 -3.97 -7.67
C TRP A 47 13.88 -2.47 -7.54
N THR A 48 14.71 -1.65 -8.17
CA THR A 48 14.63 -0.19 -7.99
C THR A 48 13.49 0.44 -8.79
N ARG A 49 13.29 0.06 -10.06
CA ARG A 49 12.24 0.61 -10.95
C ARG A 49 11.42 -0.47 -11.66
N PRO A 50 10.75 -1.39 -10.95
CA PRO A 50 9.92 -2.37 -11.60
C PRO A 50 8.56 -1.77 -12.01
N VAL A 51 8.10 -2.13 -13.21
CA VAL A 51 6.78 -1.79 -13.72
C VAL A 51 5.95 -3.07 -13.83
N PHE A 52 4.99 -3.23 -12.92
CA PHE A 52 4.02 -4.32 -12.84
C PHE A 52 2.60 -3.87 -13.22
N ALA A 53 2.47 -2.75 -13.94
CA ALA A 53 1.17 -2.23 -14.34
C ALA A 53 0.33 -3.32 -15.04
N HIS A 54 -0.90 -3.53 -14.60
CA HIS A 54 -1.82 -4.56 -15.09
C HIS A 54 -1.31 -6.01 -14.98
N ALA A 55 -0.28 -6.29 -14.18
CA ALA A 55 0.24 -7.64 -14.00
C ALA A 55 -0.70 -8.50 -13.13
N ASP A 56 -0.75 -9.80 -13.41
CA ASP A 56 -1.35 -10.76 -12.50
C ASP A 56 -0.32 -11.19 -11.47
N MET A 57 -0.40 -10.65 -10.27
CA MET A 57 0.51 -10.95 -9.16
C MET A 57 -0.21 -11.66 -8.01
N ALA A 58 -1.29 -12.38 -8.31
CA ALA A 58 -2.02 -13.11 -7.30
C ALA A 58 -1.14 -14.20 -6.67
N ARG A 59 -1.24 -14.37 -5.35
CA ARG A 59 -0.54 -15.41 -4.58
C ARG A 59 0.99 -15.32 -4.60
N ILE A 60 1.58 -14.21 -5.04
CA ILE A 60 3.03 -14.04 -4.99
C ILE A 60 3.54 -14.10 -3.55
N SER A 61 4.79 -14.54 -3.37
CA SER A 61 5.54 -14.34 -2.14
C SER A 61 6.54 -13.20 -2.36
N THR A 62 6.46 -12.16 -1.54
CA THR A 62 7.33 -10.97 -1.58
C THR A 62 7.88 -10.66 -0.20
N LYS A 63 8.25 -11.69 0.55
CA LYS A 63 8.73 -11.49 1.92
C LYS A 63 10.03 -10.71 1.91
N ALA A 64 10.06 -9.62 2.65
CA ALA A 64 11.23 -8.76 2.77
C ALA A 64 11.80 -8.31 1.41
N VAL A 65 10.93 -8.00 0.44
CA VAL A 65 11.36 -7.31 -0.79
C VAL A 65 11.71 -5.85 -0.52
N GLU A 66 12.56 -5.28 -1.37
CA GLU A 66 12.81 -3.85 -1.44
C GLU A 66 12.48 -3.38 -2.86
N TRP A 67 11.34 -2.70 -3.03
CA TRP A 67 10.88 -2.20 -4.32
C TRP A 67 10.69 -0.69 -4.30
N GLY A 68 11.36 0.00 -5.21
CA GLY A 68 11.47 1.46 -5.15
C GLY A 68 12.42 1.94 -4.05
N THR A 69 12.48 3.25 -3.86
CA THR A 69 13.20 3.94 -2.79
C THR A 69 12.22 4.90 -2.11
N PRO A 70 11.97 4.77 -0.79
CA PRO A 70 11.14 5.71 -0.08
C PRO A 70 11.78 7.10 -0.10
N GLY A 71 10.95 8.12 -0.25
CA GLY A 71 11.36 9.52 -0.28
C GLY A 71 10.13 10.41 -0.40
N ASP A 72 10.26 11.67 -0.01
CA ASP A 72 9.21 12.66 -0.21
C ASP A 72 8.81 12.75 -1.68
N ARG A 73 7.54 13.06 -1.96
CA ARG A 73 6.99 13.09 -3.32
C ARG A 73 7.77 14.00 -4.26
N ASP A 74 8.21 15.14 -3.72
CA ASP A 74 8.95 16.17 -4.45
C ASP A 74 10.47 15.96 -4.41
N SER A 75 10.94 14.86 -3.81
CA SER A 75 12.35 14.52 -3.82
C SER A 75 12.75 13.90 -5.15
N ASP A 76 13.83 14.40 -5.74
CA ASP A 76 14.42 13.89 -6.99
C ASP A 76 14.91 12.43 -6.86
N ASP A 77 15.15 11.97 -5.63
CA ASP A 77 15.65 10.64 -5.31
C ASP A 77 14.54 9.59 -5.10
N ARG A 78 13.27 10.01 -5.03
CA ARG A 78 12.15 9.06 -4.88
C ARG A 78 12.00 8.23 -6.14
N VAL A 79 12.04 6.91 -5.95
CA VAL A 79 11.80 5.96 -7.02
C VAL A 79 10.63 5.07 -6.64
N ALA A 80 9.56 5.12 -7.42
CA ALA A 80 8.38 4.32 -7.19
C ALA A 80 8.34 3.10 -8.10
N ALA A 81 8.01 1.94 -7.53
CA ALA A 81 7.54 0.79 -8.28
C ALA A 81 6.10 1.03 -8.78
N ASP A 82 5.75 0.51 -9.95
CA ASP A 82 4.43 0.72 -10.54
C ASP A 82 3.58 -0.57 -10.42
N PHE A 83 2.55 -0.55 -9.58
CA PHE A 83 1.54 -1.61 -9.39
C PHE A 83 0.16 -1.18 -9.91
N SER A 84 0.11 -0.17 -10.77
CA SER A 84 -1.16 0.36 -11.30
C SER A 84 -2.00 -0.75 -11.91
N HIS A 85 -3.23 -0.93 -11.44
CA HIS A 85 -4.12 -2.00 -11.88
C HIS A 85 -3.58 -3.44 -11.72
N ALA A 86 -2.54 -3.65 -10.90
CA ALA A 86 -2.03 -4.98 -10.63
C ALA A 86 -3.01 -5.77 -9.74
N ARG A 87 -3.10 -7.08 -9.99
CA ARG A 87 -3.87 -7.97 -9.13
C ARG A 87 -2.95 -8.59 -8.09
N LEU A 88 -3.07 -8.18 -6.83
CA LEU A 88 -2.27 -8.66 -5.70
C LEU A 88 -3.06 -9.59 -4.77
N THR A 89 -4.22 -10.10 -5.21
CA THR A 89 -5.08 -10.93 -4.35
C THR A 89 -4.34 -12.12 -3.75
N HIS A 90 -4.47 -12.31 -2.44
CA HIS A 90 -3.78 -13.37 -1.69
C HIS A 90 -2.24 -13.31 -1.73
N ALA A 91 -1.64 -12.20 -2.13
CA ALA A 91 -0.19 -12.03 -2.09
C ALA A 91 0.32 -11.93 -0.65
N ASP A 92 1.60 -12.29 -0.46
CA ASP A 92 2.31 -12.18 0.80
C ASP A 92 3.38 -11.08 0.71
N LEU A 93 3.02 -9.87 1.13
CA LEU A 93 3.89 -8.69 1.26
C LEU A 93 4.39 -8.52 2.70
N THR A 94 4.40 -9.60 3.50
CA THR A 94 4.88 -9.53 4.90
C THR A 94 6.32 -8.99 4.95
N LYS A 95 6.53 -7.93 5.73
CA LYS A 95 7.82 -7.22 5.86
C LYS A 95 8.38 -6.64 4.56
N ALA A 96 7.57 -6.54 3.50
CA ALA A 96 7.98 -5.88 2.27
C ALA A 96 8.25 -4.39 2.53
N GLN A 97 9.25 -3.83 1.86
CA GLN A 97 9.53 -2.40 1.82
C GLN A 97 9.24 -1.94 0.40
N ILE A 98 8.15 -1.20 0.21
CA ILE A 98 7.70 -0.80 -1.12
C ILE A 98 7.35 0.68 -1.11
N CYS A 99 8.02 1.47 -1.95
CA CYS A 99 7.52 2.77 -2.37
C CYS A 99 6.95 2.59 -3.78
N GLY A 100 5.64 2.82 -3.95
CA GLY A 100 5.01 2.54 -5.24
C GLY A 100 3.70 3.26 -5.53
N PHE A 101 3.27 3.13 -6.78
CA PHE A 101 1.95 3.51 -7.26
C PHE A 101 1.03 2.30 -7.26
N PHE A 102 -0.10 2.39 -6.58
CA PHE A 102 -1.04 1.27 -6.41
C PHE A 102 -2.44 1.56 -6.94
N TYR A 103 -2.64 2.65 -7.69
CA TYR A 103 -3.97 3.04 -8.11
C TYR A 103 -4.68 1.95 -8.92
N GLY A 104 -5.95 1.70 -8.58
CA GLY A 104 -6.77 0.65 -9.20
C GLY A 104 -6.27 -0.78 -8.97
N SER A 105 -5.32 -1.02 -8.07
CA SER A 105 -4.86 -2.35 -7.71
C SER A 105 -5.84 -3.09 -6.78
N ASP A 106 -5.80 -4.42 -6.83
CA ASP A 106 -6.64 -5.29 -6.01
C ASP A 106 -5.78 -6.02 -4.96
N LEU A 107 -5.83 -5.56 -3.71
CA LEU A 107 -5.12 -6.12 -2.56
C LEU A 107 -6.01 -6.97 -1.65
N ARG A 108 -7.12 -7.52 -2.16
CA ARG A 108 -8.00 -8.34 -1.33
C ARG A 108 -7.28 -9.57 -0.78
N ASN A 109 -7.46 -9.79 0.51
CA ASN A 109 -6.84 -10.88 1.27
C ASN A 109 -5.29 -10.90 1.22
N THR A 110 -4.66 -9.76 0.93
CA THR A 110 -3.20 -9.63 0.93
C THR A 110 -2.66 -9.54 2.35
N SER A 111 -1.51 -10.16 2.61
CA SER A 111 -0.76 -9.95 3.85
C SER A 111 0.20 -8.78 3.70
N LEU A 112 -0.01 -7.74 4.50
CA LEU A 112 0.83 -6.56 4.65
C LEU A 112 1.42 -6.47 6.07
N VAL A 113 1.45 -7.59 6.81
CA VAL A 113 1.92 -7.63 8.20
C VAL A 113 3.35 -7.10 8.27
N GLU A 114 3.56 -6.07 9.09
CA GLU A 114 4.85 -5.38 9.26
C GLU A 114 5.46 -4.84 7.93
N ALA A 115 4.66 -4.67 6.87
CA ALA A 115 5.09 -4.06 5.63
C ALA A 115 5.30 -2.55 5.79
N ASP A 116 6.27 -1.99 5.08
CA ASP A 116 6.53 -0.57 4.99
C ASP A 116 6.16 -0.07 3.59
N LEU A 117 5.01 0.60 3.50
CA LEU A 117 4.50 1.23 2.28
C LEU A 117 4.62 2.75 2.32
N SER A 118 5.41 3.31 3.23
CA SER A 118 5.51 4.76 3.46
C SER A 118 5.81 5.51 2.15
N PHE A 119 5.19 6.68 1.99
CA PHE A 119 5.28 7.53 0.79
C PHE A 119 4.73 6.91 -0.51
N SER A 120 4.01 5.79 -0.44
CA SER A 120 3.30 5.24 -1.60
C SER A 120 2.07 6.05 -1.97
N ASP A 121 1.70 5.96 -3.24
CA ASP A 121 0.57 6.67 -3.83
C ASP A 121 -0.50 5.68 -4.26
N PHE A 122 -1.64 5.73 -3.57
CA PHE A 122 -2.86 4.99 -3.85
C PHE A 122 -3.90 5.95 -4.43
N VAL A 123 -3.49 6.84 -5.33
CA VAL A 123 -4.39 7.80 -6.00
C VAL A 123 -4.07 7.78 -7.48
N GLY A 124 -5.09 7.51 -8.30
CA GLY A 124 -4.97 7.46 -9.76
C GLY A 124 -5.22 8.82 -10.43
N PRO A 125 -4.93 8.94 -11.74
CA PRO A 125 -5.10 10.17 -12.51
C PRO A 125 -6.57 10.61 -12.69
N ASN A 126 -7.57 9.78 -12.34
CA ASN A 126 -9.00 10.08 -12.39
C ASN A 126 -9.75 9.38 -11.23
N PHE A 127 -10.73 10.06 -10.62
CA PHE A 127 -11.55 9.65 -9.45
C PHE A 127 -12.52 8.46 -9.70
N SER A 128 -12.14 7.44 -10.47
CA SER A 128 -13.11 6.44 -10.98
C SER A 128 -12.69 4.99 -10.84
N PHE A 129 -11.67 4.70 -10.02
CA PHE A 129 -11.21 3.33 -9.82
C PHE A 129 -11.11 3.00 -8.35
N ASP A 130 -11.90 2.02 -7.93
CA ASP A 130 -11.92 1.54 -6.55
C ASP A 130 -10.70 0.64 -6.29
N MET A 131 -9.92 0.96 -5.25
CA MET A 131 -9.00 -0.02 -4.66
C MET A 131 -9.72 -0.85 -3.61
N SER A 132 -9.30 -2.10 -3.49
CA SER A 132 -9.82 -2.98 -2.46
C SER A 132 -8.70 -3.58 -1.63
N PHE A 133 -8.75 -3.28 -0.33
CA PHE A 133 -8.01 -3.93 0.74
C PHE A 133 -8.90 -4.94 1.49
N GLY A 134 -10.02 -5.36 0.89
CA GLY A 134 -11.01 -6.22 1.57
C GLY A 134 -10.38 -7.49 2.14
N GLY A 135 -10.50 -7.70 3.46
CA GLY A 135 -9.90 -8.84 4.17
C GLY A 135 -8.36 -8.83 4.24
N ALA A 136 -7.69 -7.73 3.89
CA ALA A 136 -6.24 -7.60 4.01
C ALA A 136 -5.80 -7.67 5.48
N ARG A 137 -4.60 -8.20 5.70
CA ARG A 137 -3.95 -8.25 7.02
C ARG A 137 -2.87 -7.19 7.08
N MET A 138 -3.11 -6.09 7.78
CA MET A 138 -2.24 -4.91 7.83
C MET A 138 -1.66 -4.68 9.22
N ARG A 139 -1.70 -5.67 10.11
CA ARG A 139 -1.21 -5.53 11.49
C ARG A 139 0.24 -5.04 11.52
N GLY A 140 0.48 -3.87 12.12
CA GLY A 140 1.81 -3.26 12.22
C GLY A 140 2.36 -2.72 10.90
N ALA A 141 1.54 -2.62 9.83
CA ALA A 141 1.96 -2.01 8.58
C ALA A 141 2.20 -0.51 8.77
N LYS A 142 3.07 0.06 7.94
CA LYS A 142 3.30 1.50 7.88
C LYS A 142 2.81 2.03 6.55
N LEU A 143 1.85 2.95 6.60
CA LEU A 143 1.34 3.69 5.45
C LEU A 143 1.58 5.19 5.64
N ARG A 144 2.69 5.56 6.28
CA ARG A 144 3.00 6.97 6.59
C ARG A 144 3.07 7.82 5.33
N HIS A 145 2.53 9.04 5.40
CA HIS A 145 2.55 10.01 4.31
C HIS A 145 1.96 9.50 2.99
N CYS A 146 1.13 8.46 3.03
CA CYS A 146 0.46 7.94 1.85
C CYS A 146 -0.68 8.88 1.42
N ARG A 147 -1.09 8.75 0.15
CA ARG A 147 -2.37 9.28 -0.33
C ARG A 147 -3.23 8.09 -0.68
N ILE A 148 -4.41 7.97 -0.07
CA ILE A 148 -5.32 6.86 -0.24
C ILE A 148 -6.69 7.43 -0.60
N SER A 149 -7.14 7.18 -1.84
CA SER A 149 -8.49 7.57 -2.25
C SER A 149 -9.28 6.47 -2.90
N ASN A 150 -10.61 6.56 -2.81
CA ASN A 150 -11.53 5.60 -3.44
C ASN A 150 -11.17 4.16 -3.06
N ALA A 151 -11.00 3.89 -1.76
CA ALA A 151 -10.49 2.62 -1.28
C ALA A 151 -11.42 1.97 -0.26
N SER A 152 -11.62 0.67 -0.38
CA SER A 152 -12.38 -0.13 0.60
C SER A 152 -11.46 -1.01 1.44
N PHE A 153 -11.50 -0.79 2.75
CA PHE A 153 -10.86 -1.58 3.81
C PHE A 153 -11.86 -2.56 4.45
N TYR A 154 -12.87 -3.00 3.69
CA TYR A 154 -13.94 -3.82 4.24
C TYR A 154 -13.40 -5.09 4.92
N SER A 155 -13.73 -5.28 6.20
CA SER A 155 -13.30 -6.44 6.99
C SER A 155 -11.78 -6.68 7.02
N SER A 156 -10.94 -5.64 6.83
CA SER A 156 -9.49 -5.75 7.00
C SER A 156 -9.06 -5.68 8.47
N ASP A 157 -7.89 -6.24 8.77
CA ASP A 157 -7.24 -6.13 10.07
C ASP A 157 -6.17 -5.06 10.02
N CYS A 158 -6.48 -3.85 10.48
CA CYS A 158 -5.60 -2.68 10.51
C CYS A 158 -5.07 -2.38 11.92
N ARG A 159 -5.10 -3.34 12.85
CA ARG A 159 -4.64 -3.11 14.22
C ARG A 159 -3.17 -2.71 14.26
N ASN A 160 -2.84 -1.68 15.04
CA ASN A 160 -1.47 -1.14 15.15
C ASN A 160 -0.89 -0.65 13.81
N THR A 161 -1.72 -0.33 12.82
CA THR A 161 -1.25 0.26 11.57
C THR A 161 -0.87 1.72 11.81
N ASP A 162 0.24 2.15 11.21
CA ASP A 162 0.69 3.52 11.29
C ASP A 162 0.28 4.30 10.04
N PHE A 163 -0.67 5.21 10.21
CA PHE A 163 -1.19 6.12 9.20
C PHE A 163 -0.71 7.56 9.40
N PHE A 164 0.40 7.79 10.12
CA PHE A 164 0.92 9.13 10.38
C PHE A 164 1.04 9.97 9.10
N GLY A 165 0.45 11.16 9.10
CA GLY A 165 0.52 12.09 7.96
C GLY A 165 -0.17 11.60 6.68
N THR A 166 -1.01 10.56 6.74
CA THR A 166 -1.70 9.99 5.57
C THR A 166 -2.90 10.84 5.19
N GLN A 167 -3.12 11.01 3.89
CA GLN A 167 -4.29 11.70 3.36
C GLN A 167 -5.30 10.66 2.86
N PHE A 168 -6.52 10.71 3.40
CA PHE A 168 -7.65 9.88 3.00
C PHE A 168 -8.74 10.70 2.32
N SER A 169 -9.26 10.21 1.19
CA SER A 169 -10.48 10.76 0.56
C SER A 169 -11.35 9.64 0.01
N ASP A 170 -12.67 9.70 0.19
CA ASP A 170 -13.60 8.66 -0.29
C ASP A 170 -13.20 7.21 0.09
N VAL A 171 -12.93 6.94 1.37
CA VAL A 171 -12.59 5.58 1.85
C VAL A 171 -13.71 4.97 2.68
N SER A 172 -13.91 3.66 2.54
CA SER A 172 -14.80 2.86 3.39
C SER A 172 -13.99 1.95 4.30
N VAL A 173 -14.25 2.03 5.60
CA VAL A 173 -13.60 1.22 6.64
C VAL A 173 -14.57 0.27 7.34
N ASP A 174 -15.70 -0.06 6.69
CA ASP A 174 -16.75 -0.88 7.29
C ASP A 174 -16.24 -2.28 7.71
N GLY A 175 -16.44 -2.62 8.99
CA GLY A 175 -15.96 -3.87 9.55
C GLY A 175 -14.44 -3.99 9.68
N CYS A 176 -13.68 -2.92 9.37
CA CYS A 176 -12.24 -2.87 9.60
C CYS A 176 -11.93 -2.76 11.10
N ASP A 177 -10.99 -3.56 11.59
CA ASP A 177 -10.46 -3.42 12.95
C ASP A 177 -9.33 -2.40 12.95
N LEU A 178 -9.58 -1.23 13.55
CA LEU A 178 -8.64 -0.11 13.64
C LEU A 178 -8.02 0.04 15.03
N SER A 179 -8.16 -0.96 15.90
CA SER A 179 -7.69 -0.86 17.29
C SER A 179 -6.20 -0.53 17.35
N HIS A 180 -5.86 0.55 18.06
CA HIS A 180 -4.49 1.07 18.23
C HIS A 180 -3.81 1.53 16.92
N ALA A 181 -4.57 1.80 15.86
CA ALA A 181 -4.02 2.43 14.68
C ALA A 181 -3.64 3.89 14.99
N HIS A 182 -2.54 4.37 14.40
CA HIS A 182 -1.99 5.71 14.66
C HIS A 182 -2.35 6.65 13.51
N PHE A 183 -3.07 7.73 13.80
CA PHE A 183 -3.57 8.70 12.82
C PHE A 183 -3.10 10.14 13.07
N GLU A 184 -2.05 10.33 13.85
CA GLU A 184 -1.53 11.68 14.10
C GLU A 184 -1.12 12.36 12.79
N ASN A 185 -1.57 13.60 12.61
CA ASN A 185 -1.41 14.38 11.38
C ASN A 185 -2.04 13.76 10.13
N ALA A 186 -2.87 12.71 10.24
CA ALA A 186 -3.63 12.22 9.11
C ALA A 186 -4.72 13.24 8.74
N GLU A 187 -4.97 13.40 7.44
CA GLU A 187 -6.10 14.17 6.90
C GLU A 187 -7.23 13.18 6.58
N ILE A 188 -8.36 13.31 7.28
CA ILE A 188 -9.53 12.44 7.13
C ILE A 188 -10.80 13.28 6.97
N GLU A 189 -11.75 12.79 6.18
CA GLU A 189 -13.12 13.34 6.18
C GLU A 189 -13.91 12.66 7.29
N LEU A 190 -14.57 13.42 8.18
CA LEU A 190 -15.28 12.86 9.34
C LEU A 190 -16.38 11.87 8.94
N THR A 191 -16.93 12.00 7.75
CA THR A 191 -17.99 11.11 7.24
C THR A 191 -17.50 9.69 6.94
N MET A 192 -16.18 9.46 6.89
CA MET A 192 -15.60 8.14 6.62
C MET A 192 -15.67 7.17 7.79
N PHE A 193 -15.76 7.67 9.02
CA PHE A 193 -15.68 6.85 10.24
C PHE A 193 -16.95 6.96 11.07
N SER A 194 -17.47 5.83 11.53
CA SER A 194 -18.51 5.80 12.56
C SER A 194 -17.92 6.24 13.92
N PRO A 195 -18.76 6.74 14.87
CA PRO A 195 -18.29 7.14 16.19
C PRO A 195 -17.51 6.05 16.94
N ASP A 196 -17.93 4.78 16.81
CA ASP A 196 -17.25 3.65 17.44
C ASP A 196 -15.85 3.42 16.84
N GLN A 197 -15.71 3.58 15.52
CA GLN A 197 -14.42 3.47 14.84
C GLN A 197 -13.49 4.62 15.25
N MET A 198 -14.02 5.84 15.39
CA MET A 198 -13.21 6.98 15.86
C MET A 198 -12.65 6.77 17.26
N GLN A 199 -13.41 6.13 18.16
CA GLN A 199 -12.96 5.82 19.51
C GLN A 199 -11.88 4.73 19.53
N GLN A 200 -12.00 3.71 18.68
CA GLN A 200 -11.04 2.59 18.59
C GLN A 200 -9.70 2.99 17.97
N ALA A 201 -9.74 3.91 17.01
CA ALA A 201 -8.59 4.37 16.22
C ALA A 201 -7.77 5.50 16.88
N GLU A 202 -8.06 5.86 18.13
CA GLU A 202 -7.33 6.89 18.89
C GLU A 202 -7.13 8.21 18.09
N LEU A 203 -8.17 8.66 17.35
CA LEU A 203 -8.11 9.78 16.39
C LEU A 203 -7.96 11.19 17.01
N SER A 204 -7.44 11.32 18.23
CA SER A 204 -7.34 12.61 18.93
C SER A 204 -6.43 13.63 18.21
N ALA A 205 -5.54 13.17 17.34
CA ALA A 205 -4.58 14.01 16.62
C ALA A 205 -4.75 14.01 15.08
N ALA A 206 -5.88 13.51 14.56
CA ALA A 206 -6.20 13.59 13.13
C ALA A 206 -6.82 14.96 12.79
N TYR A 207 -6.61 15.44 11.55
CA TYR A 207 -7.20 16.67 11.03
C TYR A 207 -8.44 16.39 10.19
N ASP A 208 -9.48 17.18 10.42
CA ASP A 208 -10.71 17.20 9.63
C ASP A 208 -10.59 18.18 8.45
N VAL A 209 -10.95 17.73 7.25
CA VAL A 209 -10.90 18.51 6.00
C VAL A 209 -12.25 19.11 5.58
N ASP A 210 -13.34 18.89 6.34
CA ASP A 210 -14.64 19.54 6.12
C ASP A 210 -14.61 21.03 6.56
N LYS A 211 -13.89 21.84 5.77
CA LYS A 211 -13.84 23.32 5.65
C LYS A 211 -14.37 24.18 6.83
N LEU A 212 -13.48 25.07 7.29
CA LEU A 212 -13.81 26.42 7.82
C LEU A 212 -14.58 26.54 9.15
N GLY A 213 -14.34 25.67 10.14
CA GLY A 213 -14.73 26.03 11.50
C GLY A 213 -14.71 24.90 12.52
N LEU A 214 -13.53 24.70 13.14
CA LEU A 214 -13.30 24.08 14.44
C LEU A 214 -13.95 22.70 14.70
N VAL A 215 -13.12 21.67 14.90
CA VAL A 215 -12.86 21.09 16.24
C VAL A 215 -11.48 20.41 16.21
N GLN A 216 -10.56 20.92 17.01
CA GLN A 216 -9.37 20.21 17.43
C GLN A 216 -9.82 19.12 18.41
N ILE A 217 -9.64 17.83 18.10
CA ILE A 217 -9.95 16.75 19.05
C ILE A 217 -8.80 16.60 20.07
N GLY A 218 -8.33 17.72 20.61
CA GLY A 218 -7.27 17.78 21.61
C GLY A 218 -7.84 17.93 23.02
N ASN A 219 -7.67 16.88 23.83
CA ASN A 219 -7.76 16.81 25.29
C ASN A 219 -9.13 16.94 25.96
N ARG A 220 -9.70 15.79 26.35
CA ARG A 220 -10.30 15.70 27.69
C ARG A 220 -9.15 15.70 28.69
N SER A 221 -9.07 16.78 29.46
CA SER A 221 -8.36 16.82 30.74
C SER A 221 -8.74 15.58 31.55
N VAL A 222 -7.72 14.83 31.96
CA VAL A 222 -7.80 13.94 33.11
C VAL A 222 -7.79 14.86 34.33
N ASP A 223 -8.90 14.87 35.09
CA ASP A 223 -8.90 15.37 36.47
C ASP A 223 -7.99 14.51 37.36
#